data_AF-A0A924BWP3-F1
#
_entry.id   AF-A0A924BWP3-F1
#
_cell.length_a   1.000
_cell.length_b   1.000
_cell.length_c   1.000
_cell.angle_alpha   90.00
_cell.angle_beta   90.00
_cell.angle_gamma   90.00
#
_symmetry.space_group_name_H-M   'P 1'
#
loop_
_entity.id
_entity.type
_entity.pdbx_description
1 polymer ?
#
loop_
_entity_poly.entity_id
_entity_poly.type
_entity_poly.pdbx_seq_one_letter_code
_entity_poly.pdbx_strand_id
1 'polypeptide(L)'
;MDAVSDDGLHGLTLIAFVGSVFSPYYAWSDRQAPDNHVAVNVALYAPGAKRWAMTERGSRHLNRGPGHLTIGPSALKWVGDTLVATIDEIAAPIPARIRGTVRLTPQSMTTESFALDPGGRHMWRPIAPRARVEVIMERPGVRWSGTGYLDSNAGDEPLDDGFTDWDWSRAHRQRDTVVLYDGVRRDGSTLALALRIGADGSVEHVPAPPRAVLPTSGWRMARSTRADASHIARVTRTWEDSPFYVRSALQTRLFGEDCAAVHESLSLDRFRMGIVRAMLPFRMPRRA
;
A
#
# COMPACT_ATOMS: atom_id res chain seq x y z
N MET A 1 -3.32 3.23 -3.07
CA MET A 1 -4.08 2.35 -3.98
C MET A 1 -3.21 1.20 -4.44
N ASP A 2 -3.84 0.05 -4.68
CA ASP A 2 -3.21 -1.09 -5.31
C ASP A 2 -4.20 -1.78 -6.27
N ALA A 3 -3.68 -2.55 -7.23
CA ALA A 3 -4.47 -3.21 -8.25
C ALA A 3 -3.81 -4.49 -8.78
N VAL A 4 -4.63 -5.42 -9.25
CA VAL A 4 -4.23 -6.71 -9.84
C VAL A 4 -5.03 -6.92 -11.13
N SER A 5 -4.38 -7.32 -12.21
CA SER A 5 -5.05 -7.59 -13.48
C SER A 5 -5.98 -8.80 -13.41
N ASP A 6 -6.98 -8.85 -14.29
CA ASP A 6 -7.97 -9.94 -14.31
C ASP A 6 -7.33 -11.32 -14.57
N ASP A 7 -6.22 -11.36 -15.31
CA ASP A 7 -5.43 -12.57 -15.55
C ASP A 7 -4.44 -12.91 -14.41
N GLY A 8 -4.35 -12.07 -13.37
CA GLY A 8 -3.41 -12.22 -12.26
C GLY A 8 -1.93 -12.07 -12.63
N LEU A 9 -1.61 -11.69 -13.87
CA LEU A 9 -0.23 -11.58 -14.34
C LEU A 9 0.43 -10.26 -13.95
N HIS A 10 -0.35 -9.20 -13.76
CA HIS A 10 0.11 -7.85 -13.49
C HIS A 10 -0.38 -7.35 -12.13
N GLY A 11 0.41 -6.46 -11.53
CA GLY A 11 0.01 -5.69 -10.36
C GLY A 11 0.55 -4.27 -10.41
N LEU A 12 -0.09 -3.40 -9.64
CA LEU A 12 0.32 -2.01 -9.46
C LEU A 12 0.14 -1.63 -7.99
N THR A 13 1.07 -0.83 -7.49
CA THR A 13 0.82 -0.01 -6.31
C THR A 13 1.17 1.43 -6.60
N LEU A 14 0.28 2.34 -6.22
CA LEU A 14 0.47 3.77 -6.29
C LEU A 14 0.12 4.39 -4.94
N ILE A 15 1.09 5.09 -4.33
CA ILE A 15 0.91 5.80 -3.06
C ILE A 15 1.43 7.23 -3.25
N ALA A 16 0.61 8.22 -2.89
CA ALA A 16 1.05 9.60 -2.82
C ALA A 16 1.26 9.98 -1.35
N PHE A 17 2.44 10.48 -1.03
CA PHE A 17 2.84 10.83 0.32
C PHE A 17 2.96 12.35 0.48
N VAL A 18 2.44 12.85 1.60
CA VAL A 18 2.79 14.16 2.18
C VAL A 18 3.37 13.86 3.55
N GLY A 19 4.67 14.09 3.75
CA GLY A 19 5.40 13.57 4.90
C GLY A 19 5.59 12.06 4.79
N SER A 20 6.36 11.60 3.79
CA SER A 20 6.59 10.16 3.60
C SER A 20 7.17 9.50 4.86
N VAL A 21 6.43 8.57 5.45
CA VAL A 21 6.83 7.81 6.65
C VAL A 21 8.12 7.02 6.45
N PHE A 22 8.42 6.62 5.21
CA PHE A 22 9.62 5.88 4.81
C PHE A 22 10.79 6.77 4.38
N SER A 23 10.65 8.10 4.42
CA SER A 23 11.69 9.00 3.97
C SER A 23 12.84 9.12 4.98
N PRO A 24 14.09 8.84 4.57
CA PRO A 24 15.25 9.14 5.41
C PRO A 24 15.43 10.66 5.59
N TYR A 25 15.14 11.47 4.56
CA TYR A 25 15.31 12.92 4.63
C TYR A 25 14.29 13.58 5.54
N TYR A 26 13.05 13.08 5.54
CA TYR A 26 12.01 13.56 6.47
C TYR A 26 12.40 13.21 7.91
N ALA A 27 12.91 11.98 8.14
CA ALA A 27 13.43 11.60 9.44
C ALA A 27 14.62 12.47 9.88
N TRP A 28 15.55 12.80 8.98
CA TRP A 28 16.68 13.71 9.27
C TRP A 28 16.29 15.17 9.50
N SER A 29 15.08 15.56 9.09
CA SER A 29 14.51 16.89 9.37
C SER A 29 13.70 16.94 10.67
N ASP A 30 13.85 15.93 11.53
CA ASP A 30 13.03 15.74 12.74
C ASP A 30 11.52 15.74 12.43
N ARG A 31 11.19 15.24 11.24
CA ARG A 31 9.83 15.18 10.69
C ARG A 31 9.09 16.52 10.70
N GLN A 32 9.82 17.61 10.51
CA GLN A 32 9.25 18.94 10.33
C GLN A 32 8.82 19.16 8.87
N ALA A 33 7.85 20.06 8.66
CA ALA A 33 7.37 20.46 7.34
C ALA A 33 7.08 19.27 6.39
N PRO A 34 6.06 18.43 6.68
CA PRO A 34 5.73 17.25 5.87
C PRO A 34 5.48 17.56 4.39
N ASP A 35 4.98 18.75 4.08
CA ASP A 35 4.79 19.27 2.73
C ASP A 35 6.11 19.48 1.98
N ASN A 36 7.25 19.52 2.66
CA ASN A 36 8.59 19.53 2.06
C ASN A 36 9.18 18.12 1.85
N HIS A 37 8.41 17.07 2.12
CA HIS A 37 8.80 15.67 1.99
C HIS A 37 7.71 14.86 1.29
N VAL A 38 7.44 15.25 0.03
CA VAL A 38 6.38 14.65 -0.79
C VAL A 38 6.93 13.67 -1.82
N ALA A 39 6.21 12.60 -2.10
CA ALA A 39 6.63 11.61 -3.08
C ALA A 39 5.42 10.90 -3.71
N VAL A 40 5.58 10.43 -4.94
CA VAL A 40 4.71 9.42 -5.52
C VAL A 40 5.50 8.12 -5.59
N ASN A 41 5.08 7.13 -4.82
CA ASN A 41 5.58 5.76 -4.92
C ASN A 41 4.77 5.02 -5.98
N VAL A 42 5.44 4.55 -7.02
CA VAL A 42 4.86 3.73 -8.09
C VAL A 42 5.62 2.42 -8.15
N ALA A 43 4.93 1.30 -7.99
CA ALA A 43 5.47 -0.04 -8.19
C ALA A 43 4.66 -0.75 -9.27
N LEU A 44 5.28 -0.98 -10.43
CA LEU A 44 4.73 -1.79 -11.51
C LEU A 44 5.24 -3.23 -11.38
N TYR A 45 4.34 -4.17 -11.22
CA TYR A 45 4.63 -5.60 -11.21
C TYR A 45 4.16 -6.21 -12.53
N ALA A 46 5.02 -6.16 -13.54
CA ALA A 46 4.74 -6.70 -14.87
C ALA A 46 5.90 -7.61 -15.30
N PRO A 47 5.63 -8.83 -15.81
CA PRO A 47 6.68 -9.70 -16.34
C PRO A 47 7.53 -8.96 -17.38
N GLY A 48 8.86 -8.97 -17.20
CA GLY A 48 9.81 -8.25 -18.08
C GLY A 48 9.80 -6.71 -17.97
N ALA A 49 8.81 -6.12 -17.30
CA ALA A 49 8.62 -4.67 -17.25
C ALA A 49 8.48 -4.11 -15.82
N LYS A 50 8.96 -4.85 -14.80
CA LYS A 50 8.96 -4.39 -13.40
C LYS A 50 9.68 -3.05 -13.27
N ARG A 51 9.05 -2.07 -12.63
CA ARG A 51 9.63 -0.75 -12.34
C ARG A 51 9.18 -0.28 -10.97
N TRP A 52 10.03 0.47 -10.30
CA TRP A 52 9.72 1.07 -9.00
C TRP A 52 10.28 2.48 -8.97
N ALA A 53 9.51 3.46 -8.51
CA ALA A 53 9.95 4.84 -8.33
C ALA A 53 9.35 5.43 -7.06
N MET A 54 10.13 6.22 -6.34
CA MET A 54 9.67 7.04 -5.22
C MET A 54 10.63 8.22 -5.08
N THR A 55 10.61 9.15 -6.04
CA THR A 55 11.45 10.34 -5.92
C THR A 55 10.82 11.31 -4.92
N GLU A 56 11.54 11.63 -3.86
CA GLU A 56 11.12 12.66 -2.92
C GLU A 56 11.35 14.06 -3.48
N ARG A 57 10.45 14.99 -3.17
CA ARG A 57 10.47 16.37 -3.63
C ARG A 57 10.15 17.34 -2.50
N GLY A 58 10.64 18.57 -2.65
CA GLY A 58 10.31 19.69 -1.75
C GLY A 58 8.93 20.31 -2.02
N SER A 59 8.51 21.23 -1.14
CA SER A 59 7.15 21.81 -1.11
C SER A 59 6.75 22.56 -2.38
N ARG A 60 7.71 23.12 -3.11
CA ARG A 60 7.44 23.78 -4.41
C ARG A 60 6.87 22.85 -5.48
N HIS A 61 7.01 21.53 -5.30
CA HIS A 61 6.46 20.52 -6.21
C HIS A 61 5.08 20.02 -5.77
N LEU A 62 4.56 20.49 -4.63
CA LEU A 62 3.27 20.10 -4.11
C LEU A 62 2.19 21.12 -4.49
N ASN A 63 1.11 20.64 -5.08
CA ASN A 63 -0.14 21.39 -5.19
C ASN A 63 -1.30 20.42 -4.87
N ARG A 64 -2.14 20.76 -3.89
CA ARG A 64 -3.25 19.92 -3.45
C ARG A 64 -4.52 20.73 -3.24
N GLY A 65 -5.66 20.08 -3.43
CA GLY A 65 -6.99 20.59 -3.13
C GLY A 65 -7.96 19.43 -2.91
N PRO A 66 -9.26 19.71 -2.68
CA PRO A 66 -10.25 18.68 -2.36
C PRO A 66 -10.39 17.57 -3.42
N GLY A 67 -10.15 17.90 -4.70
CA GLY A 67 -10.28 16.98 -5.83
C GLY A 67 -8.98 16.60 -6.53
N HIS A 68 -7.82 17.10 -6.07
CA HIS A 68 -6.53 16.87 -6.75
C HIS A 68 -5.33 16.87 -5.82
N LEU A 69 -4.30 16.14 -6.24
CA LEU A 69 -2.97 16.15 -5.66
C LEU A 69 -1.94 16.03 -6.79
N THR A 70 -1.11 17.05 -6.95
CA THR A 70 0.02 17.08 -7.88
C THR A 70 1.31 17.06 -7.07
N ILE A 71 2.22 16.15 -7.41
CA ILE A 71 3.55 16.04 -6.84
C ILE A 71 4.56 15.96 -8.00
N GLY A 72 5.27 17.07 -8.22
CA GLY A 72 6.17 17.23 -9.36
C GLY A 72 5.43 17.00 -10.69
N PRO A 73 5.91 16.07 -11.53
CA PRO A 73 5.29 15.80 -12.84
C PRO A 73 4.09 14.84 -12.78
N SER A 74 3.82 14.22 -11.62
CA SER A 74 2.73 13.25 -11.44
C SER A 74 1.53 13.90 -10.75
N ALA A 75 0.32 13.44 -11.05
CA ALA A 75 -0.91 13.99 -10.46
C ALA A 75 -1.99 12.93 -10.27
N LEU A 76 -2.79 13.06 -9.21
CA LEU A 76 -4.01 12.31 -8.92
C LEU A 76 -5.17 13.29 -8.92
N LYS A 77 -6.24 13.02 -9.67
CA LYS A 77 -7.40 13.90 -9.82
C LYS A 77 -8.69 13.09 -9.87
N TRP A 78 -9.72 13.53 -9.16
CA TRP A 78 -11.07 13.03 -9.37
C TRP A 78 -11.66 13.67 -10.63
N VAL A 79 -12.14 12.83 -11.55
CA VAL A 79 -12.84 13.22 -12.77
C VAL A 79 -14.19 12.50 -12.74
N GLY A 80 -15.23 13.22 -12.31
CA GLY A 80 -16.50 12.59 -11.95
C GLY A 80 -16.31 11.64 -10.76
N ASP A 81 -16.72 10.39 -10.93
CA ASP A 81 -16.58 9.30 -9.95
C ASP A 81 -15.25 8.55 -10.03
N THR A 82 -14.37 8.92 -10.97
CA THR A 82 -13.17 8.16 -11.29
C THR A 82 -11.92 8.92 -10.83
N LEU A 83 -11.06 8.24 -10.06
CA LEU A 83 -9.75 8.75 -9.71
C LEU A 83 -8.78 8.46 -10.86
N VAL A 84 -8.27 9.52 -11.49
CA VAL A 84 -7.30 9.46 -12.58
C VAL A 84 -5.92 9.86 -12.05
N ALA A 85 -4.97 8.94 -12.10
CA ALA A 85 -3.58 9.20 -11.79
C ALA A 85 -2.75 9.27 -13.08
N THR A 86 -2.19 10.44 -13.38
CA THR A 86 -1.17 10.62 -14.41
C THR A 86 0.21 10.47 -13.77
N ILE A 87 1.01 9.56 -14.31
CA ILE A 87 2.32 9.18 -13.78
C ILE A 87 3.39 9.63 -14.76
N ASP A 88 4.43 10.31 -14.27
CA ASP A 88 5.68 10.57 -14.99
C ASP A 88 6.87 10.55 -14.02
N GLU A 89 7.36 9.35 -13.74
CA GLU A 89 8.43 9.13 -12.78
C GLU A 89 9.67 8.48 -13.44
N ILE A 90 10.79 8.54 -12.71
CA ILE A 90 12.02 7.83 -13.04
C ILE A 90 12.21 6.70 -12.03
N ALA A 91 12.34 5.49 -12.55
CA ALA A 91 12.59 4.31 -11.74
C ALA A 91 13.93 4.39 -11.01
N ALA A 92 13.99 3.73 -9.87
CA ALA A 92 15.18 3.56 -9.05
C ALA A 92 15.31 2.09 -8.60
N PRO A 93 16.53 1.58 -8.35
CA PRO A 93 17.81 2.30 -8.47
C PRO A 93 18.32 2.40 -9.92
N ILE A 94 17.75 1.62 -10.85
CA ILE A 94 18.12 1.65 -12.27
C ILE A 94 17.19 2.62 -13.01
N PRO A 95 17.71 3.74 -13.57
CA PRO A 95 16.88 4.73 -14.23
C PRO A 95 16.13 4.18 -15.44
N ALA A 96 14.80 4.28 -15.41
CA ALA A 96 13.93 4.02 -16.54
C ALA A 96 12.64 4.83 -16.40
N ARG A 97 12.06 5.27 -17.52
CA ARG A 97 10.79 6.02 -17.50
C ARG A 97 9.63 5.13 -17.05
N ILE A 98 8.82 5.67 -16.14
CA ILE A 98 7.50 5.17 -15.76
C ILE A 98 6.51 6.27 -16.14
N ARG A 99 5.81 6.12 -17.27
CA ARG A 99 4.89 7.13 -17.77
C ARG A 99 3.59 6.49 -18.22
N GLY A 100 2.47 7.06 -17.79
CA GLY A 100 1.15 6.50 -18.08
C GLY A 100 0.01 7.14 -17.33
N THR A 101 -1.15 6.52 -17.48
CA THR A 101 -2.38 6.84 -16.76
C THR A 101 -2.95 5.59 -16.10
N VAL A 102 -3.37 5.74 -14.85
CA VAL A 102 -4.14 4.76 -14.10
C VAL A 102 -5.49 5.36 -13.78
N ARG A 103 -6.57 4.66 -14.13
CA ARG A 103 -7.95 5.06 -13.82
C ARG A 103 -8.50 4.07 -12.80
N LEU A 104 -9.02 4.58 -11.69
CA LEU A 104 -9.66 3.79 -10.65
C LEU A 104 -11.10 4.29 -10.49
N THR A 105 -12.07 3.44 -10.80
CA THR A 105 -13.50 3.71 -10.65
C THR A 105 -14.02 2.87 -9.48
N PRO A 106 -14.31 3.48 -8.32
CA PRO A 106 -14.89 2.77 -7.18
C PRO A 106 -16.20 2.07 -7.55
N GLN A 107 -16.41 0.85 -7.05
CA GLN A 107 -17.73 0.20 -7.08
C GLN A 107 -18.59 0.65 -5.90
N SER A 108 -17.95 0.92 -4.77
CA SER A 108 -18.51 1.58 -3.61
C SER A 108 -17.43 2.38 -2.90
N MET A 109 -17.85 3.32 -2.07
CA MET A 109 -16.96 4.11 -1.22
C MET A 109 -17.40 4.01 0.24
N THR A 110 -16.43 4.05 1.15
CA THR A 110 -16.70 4.12 2.59
C THR A 110 -16.43 5.52 3.12
N THR A 111 -17.11 5.89 4.21
CA THR A 111 -16.88 7.13 4.95
C THR A 111 -16.19 6.91 6.29
N GLU A 112 -16.16 5.66 6.76
CA GLU A 112 -15.62 5.27 8.06
C GLU A 112 -14.08 5.30 8.08
N SER A 113 -13.53 5.74 9.22
CA SER A 113 -12.11 5.74 9.52
C SER A 113 -11.86 4.97 10.81
N PHE A 114 -10.74 4.27 10.88
CA PHE A 114 -10.38 3.39 11.99
C PHE A 114 -9.08 3.85 12.62
N ALA A 115 -9.07 3.93 13.94
CA ALA A 115 -7.84 4.10 14.71
C ALA A 115 -7.09 2.77 14.79
N LEU A 116 -5.82 2.77 14.41
CA LEU A 116 -4.93 1.60 14.47
C LEU A 116 -4.25 1.48 15.85
N ASP A 117 -4.25 2.55 16.63
CA ASP A 117 -3.81 2.59 18.02
C ASP A 117 -4.89 3.18 18.94
N PRO A 118 -4.89 2.85 20.25
CA PRO A 118 -5.89 3.36 21.18
C PRO A 118 -5.94 4.89 21.32
N GLY A 119 -4.83 5.57 21.00
CA GLY A 119 -4.73 7.03 21.06
C GLY A 119 -5.18 7.74 19.79
N GLY A 120 -5.55 7.01 18.73
CA GLY A 120 -5.97 7.59 17.46
C GLY A 120 -4.88 8.37 16.72
N ARG A 121 -3.60 8.10 17.02
CA ARG A 121 -2.45 8.76 16.38
C ARG A 121 -2.17 8.21 14.99
N HIS A 122 -2.72 7.04 14.67
CA HIS A 122 -2.68 6.40 13.36
C HIS A 122 -4.10 6.09 12.89
N MET A 123 -4.55 6.82 11.88
CA MET A 123 -5.87 6.70 11.29
C MET A 123 -5.79 6.11 9.89
N TRP A 124 -6.65 5.13 9.62
CA TRP A 124 -6.77 4.48 8.32
C TRP A 124 -8.21 4.52 7.81
N ARG A 125 -8.39 4.68 6.50
CA ARG A 125 -9.70 4.67 5.86
C ARG A 125 -9.69 3.88 4.55
N PRO A 126 -10.56 2.87 4.38
CA PRO A 126 -10.71 2.11 3.14
C PRO A 126 -11.62 2.84 2.13
N ILE A 127 -11.15 3.95 1.56
CA ILE A 127 -11.93 4.86 0.70
C ILE A 127 -12.73 4.13 -0.38
N ALA A 128 -12.10 3.27 -1.18
CA ALA A 128 -12.75 2.43 -2.19
C ALA A 128 -12.29 0.97 -2.00
N PRO A 129 -13.03 0.15 -1.22
CA PRO A 129 -12.68 -1.23 -0.91
C PRO A 129 -12.64 -2.13 -2.15
N ARG A 130 -13.41 -1.77 -3.18
CA ARG A 130 -13.37 -2.43 -4.47
C ARG A 130 -13.56 -1.39 -5.57
N ALA A 131 -12.72 -1.47 -6.58
CA ALA A 131 -12.76 -0.60 -7.73
C ALA A 131 -12.41 -1.37 -9.00
N ARG A 132 -12.93 -0.91 -10.14
CA ARG A 132 -12.37 -1.28 -11.45
C ARG A 132 -11.15 -0.41 -11.71
N VAL A 133 -10.08 -1.02 -12.20
CA VAL A 133 -8.85 -0.32 -12.54
C VAL A 133 -8.48 -0.57 -13.99
N GLU A 134 -8.10 0.50 -14.69
CA GLU A 134 -7.48 0.45 -16.01
C GLU A 134 -6.09 1.07 -15.91
N VAL A 135 -5.08 0.35 -16.39
CA VAL A 135 -3.69 0.80 -16.40
C VAL A 135 -3.21 0.88 -17.84
N ILE A 136 -2.76 2.06 -18.25
CA ILE A 136 -2.16 2.31 -19.56
C ILE A 136 -0.84 3.03 -19.31
N MET A 137 0.26 2.29 -19.43
CA MET A 137 1.61 2.85 -19.29
C MET A 137 2.25 2.99 -20.66
N GLU A 138 2.44 4.21 -21.17
CA GLU A 138 3.21 4.40 -22.41
C GLU A 138 4.67 3.96 -22.23
N ARG A 139 5.21 4.09 -21.02
CA ARG A 139 6.49 3.51 -20.62
C ARG A 139 6.28 2.74 -19.32
N PRO A 140 6.46 1.40 -19.31
CA PRO A 140 7.19 0.58 -20.28
C PRO A 140 6.38 0.00 -21.45
N GLY A 141 5.17 0.48 -21.75
CA GLY A 141 4.34 -0.07 -22.84
C GLY A 141 3.47 -1.23 -22.39
N VAL A 142 2.87 -1.13 -21.20
CA VAL A 142 1.97 -2.15 -20.65
C VAL A 142 0.56 -1.60 -20.54
N ARG A 143 -0.43 -2.42 -20.90
CA ARG A 143 -1.85 -2.10 -20.76
C ARG A 143 -2.59 -3.31 -20.22
N TRP A 144 -3.39 -3.09 -19.18
CA TRP A 144 -4.23 -4.13 -18.61
C TRP A 144 -5.38 -3.49 -17.84
N SER A 145 -6.37 -4.30 -17.51
CA SER A 145 -7.48 -3.92 -16.64
C SER A 145 -7.66 -4.97 -15.55
N GLY A 146 -8.20 -4.56 -14.42
CA GLY A 146 -8.17 -5.36 -13.20
C GLY A 146 -9.08 -4.85 -12.09
N THR A 147 -8.93 -5.45 -10.92
CA THR A 147 -9.57 -4.98 -9.69
C THR A 147 -8.57 -4.22 -8.85
N GLY A 148 -9.06 -3.23 -8.10
CA GLY A 148 -8.21 -2.43 -7.23
C GLY A 148 -8.90 -1.99 -5.96
N TYR A 149 -8.12 -1.27 -5.17
CA TYR A 149 -8.44 -0.84 -3.83
C TYR A 149 -7.78 0.52 -3.58
N LEU A 150 -8.51 1.43 -2.92
CA LEU A 150 -8.02 2.74 -2.52
C LEU A 150 -8.26 2.94 -1.03
N ASP A 151 -7.20 3.35 -0.34
CA ASP A 151 -7.23 3.77 1.04
C ASP A 151 -6.45 5.06 1.27
N SER A 152 -6.59 5.60 2.46
CA SER A 152 -5.75 6.66 3.00
C SER A 152 -5.30 6.32 4.40
N ASN A 153 -4.06 6.71 4.70
CA ASN A 153 -3.47 6.65 6.03
C ASN A 153 -3.08 8.08 6.45
N ALA A 154 -3.35 8.45 7.69
CA ALA A 154 -2.91 9.70 8.30
C ALA A 154 -2.40 9.41 9.70
N GLY A 155 -1.43 10.17 10.17
CA GLY A 155 -0.99 10.03 11.55
C GLY A 155 -0.13 11.18 12.02
N ASP A 156 -0.15 11.35 13.34
CA ASP A 156 0.53 12.44 14.04
C ASP A 156 1.84 11.95 14.68
N GLU A 157 2.17 10.67 14.53
CA GLU A 157 3.41 10.07 15.01
C GLU A 157 4.09 9.17 13.95
N PRO A 158 5.40 8.91 14.10
CA PRO A 158 6.11 7.93 13.27
C PRO A 158 5.58 6.52 13.47
N LEU A 159 5.41 5.76 12.39
CA LEU A 159 4.99 4.36 12.48
C LEU A 159 5.90 3.54 13.40
N ASP A 160 7.21 3.77 13.33
CA ASP A 160 8.19 3.02 14.10
C ASP A 160 8.23 3.36 15.59
N ASP A 161 7.56 4.43 16.01
CA ASP A 161 7.31 4.77 17.41
C ASP A 161 5.97 4.22 17.93
N GLY A 162 5.01 3.95 17.04
CA GLY A 162 3.73 3.32 17.38
C GLY A 162 3.76 1.79 17.36
N PHE A 163 4.48 1.18 16.41
CA PHE A 163 4.42 -0.27 16.14
C PHE A 163 5.80 -0.94 16.01
N THR A 164 5.88 -2.23 16.35
CA THR A 164 7.05 -3.10 16.09
C THR A 164 6.97 -3.75 14.72
N ASP A 165 5.77 -4.14 14.32
CA ASP A 165 5.44 -4.81 13.07
C ASP A 165 3.94 -4.75 12.81
N TRP A 166 3.59 -4.90 11.53
CA TRP A 166 2.23 -5.22 11.14
C TRP A 166 2.19 -6.13 9.91
N ASP A 167 1.06 -6.79 9.74
CA ASP A 167 0.61 -7.44 8.52
C ASP A 167 -0.71 -6.78 8.09
N TRP A 168 -0.84 -6.51 6.80
CA TRP A 168 -2.08 -6.03 6.20
C TRP A 168 -2.47 -6.95 5.05
N SER A 169 -3.76 -7.21 4.87
CA SER A 169 -4.25 -7.85 3.66
C SER A 169 -5.63 -7.39 3.26
N ARG A 170 -5.88 -7.47 1.96
CA ARG A 170 -7.22 -7.36 1.38
C ARG A 170 -7.51 -8.54 0.48
N ALA A 171 -8.73 -9.05 0.53
CA ALA A 171 -9.21 -10.11 -0.35
C ALA A 171 -10.56 -9.71 -0.96
N HIS A 172 -10.67 -9.83 -2.28
CA HIS A 172 -11.92 -9.66 -2.99
C HIS A 172 -12.65 -11.00 -3.07
N ARG A 173 -13.77 -11.11 -2.35
CA ARG A 173 -14.69 -12.25 -2.42
C ARG A 173 -15.81 -12.01 -3.44
N GLN A 174 -16.73 -12.94 -3.60
CA GLN A 174 -17.85 -12.79 -4.53
C GLN A 174 -18.72 -11.59 -4.21
N ARG A 175 -19.03 -11.36 -2.92
CA ARG A 175 -20.02 -10.34 -2.49
C ARG A 175 -19.46 -9.20 -1.65
N ASP A 176 -18.29 -9.41 -1.04
CA ASP A 176 -17.69 -8.45 -0.12
C ASP A 176 -16.17 -8.35 -0.35
N THR A 177 -15.57 -7.36 0.31
CA THR A 177 -14.13 -7.24 0.43
C THR A 177 -13.76 -7.46 1.89
N VAL A 178 -12.85 -8.39 2.13
CA VAL A 178 -12.29 -8.60 3.47
C VAL A 178 -11.02 -7.78 3.58
N VAL A 179 -10.87 -7.02 4.66
CA VAL A 179 -9.62 -6.33 5.01
C VAL A 179 -9.20 -6.74 6.41
N LEU A 180 -7.93 -7.10 6.55
CA LEU A 180 -7.33 -7.57 7.79
C LEU A 180 -6.10 -6.72 8.11
N TYR A 181 -6.03 -6.21 9.32
CA TYR A 181 -4.89 -5.50 9.91
C TYR A 181 -4.50 -6.22 11.18
N ASP A 182 -3.24 -6.63 11.25
CA ASP A 182 -2.66 -7.28 12.41
C ASP A 182 -1.35 -6.63 12.76
N GLY A 183 -1.06 -6.43 14.03
CA GLY A 183 0.23 -5.88 14.41
C GLY A 183 0.47 -5.91 15.89
N VAL A 184 1.69 -5.56 16.26
CA VAL A 184 2.10 -5.39 17.65
C VAL A 184 2.55 -3.94 17.83
N ARG A 185 1.97 -3.29 18.84
CA ARG A 185 2.30 -1.92 19.22
C ARG A 185 3.54 -1.91 20.10
N ARG A 186 4.20 -0.77 20.19
CA ARG A 186 5.41 -0.59 21.03
C ARG A 186 5.16 -0.80 22.52
N ASP A 187 3.92 -0.63 22.98
CA ASP A 187 3.51 -0.93 24.36
C ASP A 187 3.24 -2.43 24.61
N GLY A 188 3.40 -3.28 23.59
CA GLY A 188 3.15 -4.72 23.64
C GLY A 188 1.70 -5.13 23.39
N SER A 189 0.77 -4.18 23.27
CA SER A 189 -0.62 -4.47 22.90
C SER A 189 -0.74 -4.89 21.43
N THR A 190 -1.79 -5.64 21.10
CA THR A 190 -2.02 -6.12 19.74
C THR A 190 -3.06 -5.28 19.00
N LEU A 191 -2.79 -5.03 17.72
CA LEU A 191 -3.78 -4.59 16.73
C LEU A 191 -4.34 -5.84 16.05
N ALA A 192 -5.66 -5.98 16.04
CA ALA A 192 -6.36 -7.00 15.29
C ALA A 192 -7.69 -6.41 14.79
N LEU A 193 -7.69 -5.94 13.54
CA LEU A 193 -8.86 -5.37 12.87
C LEU A 193 -9.22 -6.28 11.71
N ALA A 194 -10.48 -6.74 11.69
CA ALA A 194 -11.02 -7.53 10.60
C ALA A 194 -12.36 -6.96 10.16
N LEU A 195 -12.44 -6.59 8.89
CA LEU A 195 -13.61 -5.95 8.30
C LEU A 195 -14.11 -6.76 7.12
N ARG A 196 -15.43 -6.89 7.01
CA ARG A 196 -16.12 -7.26 5.77
C ARG A 196 -16.82 -6.02 5.26
N ILE A 197 -16.53 -5.66 4.01
CA ILE A 197 -17.08 -4.46 3.39
C ILE A 197 -17.93 -4.88 2.20
N GLY A 198 -19.23 -4.59 2.31
CA GLY A 198 -20.25 -4.93 1.33
C GLY A 198 -20.07 -4.21 -0.01
N ALA A 199 -20.73 -4.73 -1.05
CA ALA A 199 -20.72 -4.12 -2.38
C ALA A 199 -21.36 -2.72 -2.42
N ASP A 200 -22.17 -2.37 -1.42
CA ASP A 200 -22.77 -1.05 -1.19
C ASP A 200 -21.88 -0.11 -0.35
N GLY A 201 -20.75 -0.62 0.17
CA GLY A 201 -19.85 0.11 1.06
C GLY A 201 -20.16 -0.05 2.55
N SER A 202 -21.15 -0.86 2.94
CA SER A 202 -21.43 -1.13 4.36
C SER A 202 -20.25 -1.82 5.03
N VAL A 203 -19.78 -1.30 6.17
CA VAL A 203 -18.69 -1.92 6.92
C VAL A 203 -19.26 -2.77 8.07
N GLU A 204 -18.82 -4.02 8.13
CA GLU A 204 -19.10 -4.94 9.23
C GLU A 204 -17.79 -5.32 9.93
N HIS A 205 -17.72 -5.07 11.23
CA HIS A 205 -16.66 -5.64 12.08
C HIS A 205 -16.93 -7.12 12.30
N VAL A 206 -15.93 -7.96 12.02
CA VAL A 206 -16.05 -9.40 12.18
C VAL A 206 -14.94 -9.97 13.07
N PRO A 207 -15.18 -11.12 13.72
CA PRO A 207 -14.12 -11.84 14.39
C PRO A 207 -12.99 -12.17 13.41
N ALA A 208 -11.77 -11.79 13.78
CA ALA A 208 -10.61 -12.04 12.94
C ALA A 208 -10.32 -13.55 12.86
N PRO A 209 -10.11 -14.13 11.66
CA PRO A 209 -9.76 -15.54 11.53
C PRO A 209 -8.44 -15.87 12.25
N PRO A 210 -8.15 -17.14 12.57
CA PRO A 210 -6.88 -17.54 13.19
C PRO A 210 -5.65 -17.03 12.41
N ARG A 211 -4.56 -16.73 13.13
CA ARG A 211 -3.29 -16.37 12.51
C ARG A 211 -2.71 -17.57 11.76
N ALA A 212 -2.17 -17.31 10.59
CA ALA A 212 -1.48 -18.27 9.74
C ALA A 212 -0.07 -17.77 9.41
N VAL A 213 0.94 -18.62 9.59
CA VAL A 213 2.33 -18.29 9.27
C VAL A 213 2.56 -18.46 7.77
N LEU A 214 3.26 -17.51 7.16
CA LEU A 214 3.71 -17.59 5.78
C LEU A 214 5.21 -17.92 5.73
N PRO A 215 5.72 -18.51 4.63
CA PRO A 215 7.16 -18.72 4.46
C PRO A 215 7.94 -17.42 4.65
N THR A 216 9.20 -17.46 5.08
CA THR A 216 10.04 -16.25 5.15
C THR A 216 10.31 -15.67 3.76
N SER A 217 10.52 -14.35 3.65
CA SER A 217 10.91 -13.72 2.38
C SER A 217 12.40 -13.94 2.03
N GLY A 218 12.84 -13.50 0.85
CA GLY A 218 14.25 -13.55 0.44
C GLY A 218 15.15 -12.70 1.34
N TRP A 219 14.63 -11.58 1.87
CA TRP A 219 15.29 -10.80 2.93
C TRP A 219 15.12 -11.38 4.35
N ARG A 220 14.66 -12.64 4.44
CA ARG A 220 14.41 -13.36 5.70
C ARG A 220 13.44 -12.62 6.62
N MET A 221 12.46 -11.91 6.06
CA MET A 221 11.39 -11.34 6.87
C MET A 221 10.42 -12.44 7.30
N ALA A 222 10.08 -12.44 8.60
CA ALA A 222 8.93 -13.17 9.09
C ALA A 222 7.66 -12.56 8.48
N ARG A 223 6.68 -13.41 8.15
CA ARG A 223 5.44 -13.02 7.51
C ARG A 223 4.30 -13.79 8.14
N SER A 224 3.20 -13.12 8.45
CA SER A 224 1.98 -13.78 8.90
C SER A 224 0.76 -13.19 8.21
N THR A 225 -0.34 -13.92 8.26
CA THR A 225 -1.64 -13.46 7.78
C THR A 225 -2.72 -14.07 8.66
N ARG A 226 -3.98 -13.97 8.24
CA ARG A 226 -5.11 -14.69 8.82
C ARG A 226 -5.80 -15.51 7.74
N ALA A 227 -6.28 -16.68 8.12
CA ALA A 227 -6.99 -17.61 7.25
C ALA A 227 -8.00 -18.42 8.07
N ASP A 228 -8.98 -19.01 7.40
CA ASP A 228 -9.90 -19.95 8.04
C ASP A 228 -9.15 -21.08 8.76
N ALA A 229 -9.75 -21.58 9.84
CA ALA A 229 -9.18 -22.67 10.62
C ALA A 229 -8.83 -23.86 9.72
N SER A 230 -7.65 -24.44 9.95
CA SER A 230 -7.11 -25.57 9.18
C SER A 230 -6.78 -25.29 7.70
N HIS A 231 -6.95 -24.05 7.21
CA HIS A 231 -6.50 -23.66 5.88
C HIS A 231 -5.05 -23.15 5.91
N ILE A 232 -4.25 -23.55 4.91
CA ILE A 232 -2.87 -23.09 4.75
C ILE A 232 -2.84 -22.05 3.64
N ALA A 233 -2.72 -20.77 4.03
CA ALA A 233 -2.52 -19.68 3.08
C ALA A 233 -1.21 -19.88 2.29
N ARG A 234 -1.27 -19.71 0.97
CA ARG A 234 -0.14 -19.93 0.07
C ARG A 234 0.28 -18.63 -0.61
N VAL A 235 1.57 -18.30 -0.52
CA VAL A 235 2.16 -17.22 -1.31
C VAL A 235 2.23 -17.67 -2.78
N THR A 236 1.47 -17.02 -3.65
CA THR A 236 1.50 -17.30 -5.11
C THR A 236 2.56 -16.46 -5.80
N ARG A 237 2.83 -15.24 -5.30
CA ARG A 237 3.88 -14.37 -5.83
C ARG A 237 4.37 -13.39 -4.76
N THR A 238 5.67 -13.08 -4.77
CA THR A 238 6.22 -11.96 -4.01
C THR A 238 6.54 -10.83 -4.99
N TRP A 239 5.84 -9.70 -4.85
CA TRP A 239 5.96 -8.55 -5.75
C TRP A 239 7.07 -7.60 -5.32
N GLU A 240 7.13 -7.28 -4.03
CA GLU A 240 8.20 -6.52 -3.41
C GLU A 240 8.82 -7.33 -2.28
N ASP A 241 10.14 -7.35 -2.22
CA ASP A 241 10.91 -8.03 -1.18
C ASP A 241 12.08 -7.13 -0.80
N SER A 242 12.01 -6.53 0.37
CA SER A 242 12.98 -5.56 0.86
C SER A 242 13.38 -5.87 2.31
N PRO A 243 14.41 -5.21 2.86
CA PRO A 243 14.89 -5.49 4.20
C PRO A 243 13.88 -5.28 5.34
N PHE A 244 12.77 -4.58 5.13
CA PHE A 244 11.80 -4.27 6.19
C PHE A 244 10.34 -4.30 5.72
N TYR A 245 10.10 -4.49 4.42
CA TYR A 245 8.77 -4.50 3.82
C TYR A 245 8.67 -5.57 2.72
N VAL A 246 7.58 -6.33 2.72
CA VAL A 246 7.27 -7.33 1.69
C VAL A 246 5.84 -7.13 1.22
N ARG A 247 5.61 -7.24 -0.08
CA ARG A 247 4.26 -7.34 -0.65
C ARG A 247 4.12 -8.62 -1.46
N SER A 248 3.04 -9.34 -1.26
CA SER A 248 2.76 -10.63 -1.87
C SER A 248 1.33 -10.75 -2.37
N ALA A 249 1.14 -11.59 -3.38
CA ALA A 249 -0.14 -12.18 -3.72
C ALA A 249 -0.27 -13.51 -2.98
N LEU A 250 -1.43 -13.74 -2.38
CA LEU A 250 -1.76 -14.97 -1.68
C LEU A 250 -2.96 -15.66 -2.36
N GLN A 251 -2.99 -16.99 -2.25
CA GLN A 251 -4.21 -17.78 -2.34
C GLN A 251 -4.56 -18.22 -0.91
N THR A 252 -5.78 -17.93 -0.46
CA THR A 252 -6.24 -18.24 0.90
C THR A 252 -7.72 -18.59 0.90
N ARG A 253 -8.26 -18.89 2.09
CA ARG A 253 -9.67 -19.05 2.38
C ARG A 253 -10.05 -18.16 3.55
N LEU A 254 -11.08 -17.34 3.36
CA LEU A 254 -11.58 -16.40 4.35
C LEU A 254 -13.11 -16.49 4.41
N PHE A 255 -13.64 -16.73 5.60
CA PHE A 255 -15.07 -16.84 5.87
C PHE A 255 -15.78 -17.83 4.94
N GLY A 256 -15.18 -19.00 4.77
CA GLY A 256 -15.70 -20.11 3.98
C GLY A 256 -15.46 -20.01 2.48
N GLU A 257 -14.76 -18.97 1.99
CA GLU A 257 -14.58 -18.73 0.56
C GLU A 257 -13.11 -18.67 0.15
N ASP A 258 -12.75 -19.41 -0.89
CA ASP A 258 -11.42 -19.36 -1.48
C ASP A 258 -11.26 -18.05 -2.25
N CYS A 259 -10.19 -17.31 -1.97
CA CYS A 259 -9.96 -15.99 -2.53
C CYS A 259 -8.47 -15.72 -2.76
N ALA A 260 -8.22 -14.81 -3.71
CA ALA A 260 -6.91 -14.20 -3.88
C ALA A 260 -6.82 -12.95 -2.99
N ALA A 261 -5.66 -12.75 -2.38
CA ALA A 261 -5.42 -11.60 -1.51
C ALA A 261 -4.14 -10.85 -1.90
N VAL A 262 -4.18 -9.53 -1.74
CA VAL A 262 -2.98 -8.70 -1.64
C VAL A 262 -2.59 -8.67 -0.16
N HIS A 263 -1.32 -8.89 0.12
CA HIS A 263 -0.78 -8.97 1.48
C HIS A 263 0.52 -8.21 1.60
N GLU A 264 0.71 -7.57 2.75
CA GLU A 264 1.85 -6.77 3.11
C GLU A 264 2.35 -7.19 4.50
N SER A 265 3.66 -7.33 4.65
CA SER A 265 4.34 -7.47 5.94
C SER A 265 5.33 -6.33 6.11
N LEU A 266 5.28 -5.66 7.27
CA LEU A 266 6.16 -4.55 7.61
C LEU A 266 6.82 -4.84 8.97
N SER A 267 8.15 -4.74 9.03
CA SER A 267 8.91 -4.80 10.27
C SER A 267 9.51 -3.44 10.57
N LEU A 268 8.97 -2.77 11.58
CA LEU A 268 9.43 -1.45 12.00
C LEU A 268 10.68 -1.52 12.86
N ASP A 269 10.92 -2.66 13.53
CA ASP A 269 12.22 -2.95 14.14
C ASP A 269 13.35 -2.96 13.12
N ARG A 270 13.13 -3.64 12.00
CA ARG A 270 14.11 -3.65 10.89
C ARG A 270 14.22 -2.28 10.25
N PHE A 271 13.11 -1.55 10.11
CA PHE A 271 13.13 -0.17 9.60
C PHE A 271 13.93 0.80 10.49
N ARG A 272 13.94 0.62 11.82
CA ARG A 272 14.74 1.44 12.76
C ARG A 272 16.24 1.17 12.65
N MET A 273 16.66 0.04 12.08
CA MET A 273 18.08 -0.30 11.95
C MET A 273 18.81 0.73 11.09
N GLY A 274 19.92 1.27 11.61
CA GLY A 274 20.71 2.29 10.90
C GLY A 274 21.15 1.86 9.50
N ILE A 275 21.52 0.58 9.32
CA ILE A 275 21.90 0.04 8.01
C ILE A 275 20.75 0.02 7.01
N VAL A 276 19.52 -0.28 7.45
CA VAL A 276 18.34 -0.24 6.59
C VAL A 276 18.04 1.21 6.18
N ARG A 277 18.08 2.15 7.13
CA ARG A 277 17.90 3.58 6.85
C ARG A 277 18.96 4.13 5.90
N ALA A 278 20.22 3.69 6.03
CA ALA A 278 21.31 4.08 5.15
C ALA A 278 21.14 3.58 3.69
N MET A 279 20.37 2.50 3.46
CA MET A 279 20.07 2.00 2.12
C MET A 279 18.95 2.78 1.42
N LEU A 280 18.07 3.45 2.18
CA LEU A 280 16.88 4.13 1.63
C LEU A 280 17.21 5.18 0.56
N PRO A 281 18.21 6.07 0.72
CA PRO A 281 18.54 7.10 -0.28
C PRO A 281 18.87 6.53 -1.67
N PHE A 282 19.36 5.29 -1.77
CA PHE A 282 19.70 4.66 -3.05
C PHE A 282 18.47 4.21 -3.84
N ARG A 283 17.37 3.92 -3.15
CA ARG A 283 16.07 3.67 -3.81
C ARG A 283 15.24 4.94 -3.89
N MET A 284 15.25 5.78 -2.87
CA MET A 284 14.41 6.97 -2.75
C MET A 284 15.26 8.23 -2.93
N PRO A 285 15.62 8.64 -4.18
CA PRO A 285 16.37 9.87 -4.38
C PRO A 285 15.51 11.09 -4.03
N ARG A 286 16.14 12.16 -3.57
CA ARG A 286 15.49 13.46 -3.35
C ARG A 286 15.87 14.46 -4.45
N ARG A 287 14.89 15.20 -4.94
CA ARG A 287 15.07 16.40 -5.76
C ARG A 287 14.59 17.58 -4.95
N ALA A 288 15.51 18.49 -4.60
CA ALA A 288 15.11 19.78 -4.04
C ALA A 288 14.14 20.43 -5.01
#